data_AF-X6LQF0-F1
#
_entry.id   AF-X6LQF0-F1
#
_cell.length_a   1.000
_cell.length_b   1.000
_cell.length_c   1.000
_cell.angle_alpha   90.00
_cell.angle_beta   90.00
_cell.angle_gamma   90.00
#
_symmetry.space_group_name_H-M   'P 1'
#
loop_
_entity.id
_entity.type
_entity.pdbx_description
1 polymer ?
#
loop_
_entity_poly.entity_id
_entity_poly.type
_entity_poly.pdbx_seq_one_letter_code
_entity_poly.pdbx_strand_id
1 'polypeptide(L)'
;MHLVIEHFYNHRVDFIWSLRQQEKVEWFLTFLTELRDVWDEFNIRIYLTSRNYDGIESGGLQLLDNNEIGKISVDGLEVYLGRADWSRILDEMVDYHLSIFGVSGDEKDNQIGVICCGQHDFAKVIEQECIQKSSPKCNFRFYGETF
;
A
#
# COMPACT_ATOMS: atom_id res chain seq x y z
N MET A 1 7.62 -7.54 -4.71
CA MET A 1 7.47 -7.66 -3.26
C MET A 1 6.12 -7.07 -2.93
N HIS A 2 5.22 -7.79 -2.26
CA HIS A 2 3.79 -7.45 -2.24
C HIS A 2 3.33 -7.26 -0.80
N LEU A 3 2.72 -6.12 -0.47
CA LEU A 3 2.11 -5.89 0.83
C LEU A 3 0.61 -5.66 0.61
N VAL A 4 -0.20 -6.42 1.33
CA VAL A 4 -1.65 -6.25 1.39
C VAL A 4 -1.97 -5.72 2.77
N ILE A 5 -2.58 -4.55 2.87
CA ILE A 5 -3.10 -4.08 4.15
C ILE A 5 -4.61 -4.26 4.11
N GLU A 6 -5.12 -5.08 5.03
CA GLU A 6 -6.50 -5.51 5.06
C GLU A 6 -7.15 -5.05 6.38
N HIS A 7 -8.15 -4.17 6.29
CA HIS A 7 -8.96 -3.87 7.46
C HIS A 7 -9.84 -5.09 7.77
N PHE A 8 -9.58 -5.77 8.89
CA PHE A 8 -10.46 -6.82 9.41
C PHE A 8 -11.73 -6.16 9.95
N TYR A 9 -12.63 -5.78 9.05
CA TYR A 9 -14.08 -5.61 9.17
C TYR A 9 -14.55 -4.93 7.86
N ASN A 10 -14.34 -5.62 6.73
CA ASN A 10 -15.15 -5.56 5.49
C ASN A 10 -15.51 -4.19 4.87
N HIS A 11 -14.67 -3.17 4.99
CA HIS A 11 -14.97 -1.88 4.36
C HIS A 11 -13.89 -1.31 3.44
N ARG A 12 -12.61 -1.73 3.55
CA ARG A 12 -11.54 -1.23 2.67
C ARG A 12 -10.31 -2.13 2.64
N VAL A 13 -9.69 -2.24 1.47
CA VAL A 13 -8.38 -2.87 1.28
C VAL A 13 -7.44 -1.87 0.64
N ASP A 14 -6.27 -1.69 1.24
CA ASP A 14 -5.18 -0.89 0.68
C ASP A 14 -4.07 -1.84 0.24
N PHE A 15 -4.03 -2.11 -1.07
CA PHE A 15 -2.99 -2.89 -1.70
C PHE A 15 -1.78 -2.01 -2.02
N ILE A 16 -0.66 -2.29 -1.36
CA ILE A 16 0.56 -1.49 -1.49
C ILE A 16 1.67 -2.31 -2.12
N TRP A 17 2.04 -1.94 -3.33
CA TRP A 17 2.98 -2.70 -4.12
C TRP A 17 4.33 -2.00 -4.24
N SER A 18 5.38 -2.57 -3.63
CA SER A 18 6.74 -2.06 -3.78
C SER A 18 7.56 -2.92 -4.75
N LEU A 19 8.03 -2.33 -5.84
CA LEU A 19 8.82 -3.02 -6.87
C LEU A 19 10.06 -2.23 -7.27
N ARG A 20 11.10 -2.96 -7.69
CA ARG A 20 12.37 -2.39 -8.16
C ARG A 20 12.47 -2.40 -9.68
N GLN A 21 12.03 -3.45 -10.36
CA GLN A 21 12.04 -3.54 -11.82
C GLN A 21 10.62 -3.82 -12.31
N GLN A 22 10.25 -3.19 -13.43
CA GLN A 22 8.93 -3.30 -14.06
C GLN A 22 8.87 -4.40 -15.11
N GLU A 23 9.99 -5.04 -15.41
CA GLU A 23 10.03 -6.10 -16.41
C GLU A 23 9.17 -7.27 -15.92
N LYS A 24 8.05 -7.50 -16.62
CA LYS A 24 7.08 -8.62 -16.44
C LYS A 24 5.94 -8.42 -15.42
N VAL A 25 5.47 -7.19 -15.22
CA VAL A 25 4.34 -6.90 -14.32
C VAL A 25 3.09 -6.31 -14.97
N GLU A 26 3.09 -6.13 -16.30
CA GLU A 26 1.95 -5.58 -17.05
C GLU A 26 0.65 -6.36 -16.82
N TRP A 27 0.68 -7.69 -16.90
CA TRP A 27 -0.51 -8.52 -16.68
C TRP A 27 -1.13 -8.32 -15.28
N PHE A 28 -0.28 -8.04 -14.28
CA PHE A 28 -0.75 -7.82 -12.91
C PHE A 28 -1.28 -6.40 -12.73
N LEU A 29 -0.69 -5.40 -13.41
CA LEU A 29 -1.27 -4.06 -13.47
C LEU A 29 -2.66 -4.08 -14.10
N THR A 30 -2.84 -4.81 -15.21
CA THR A 30 -4.17 -5.00 -15.82
C THR A 30 -5.15 -5.63 -14.84
N PHE A 31 -4.76 -6.72 -14.18
CA PHE A 31 -5.59 -7.38 -13.15
C PHE A 31 -5.96 -6.43 -12.00
N LEU A 32 -5.00 -5.64 -11.51
CA LEU A 32 -5.22 -4.67 -10.44
C LEU A 32 -6.20 -3.57 -10.85
N THR A 33 -6.09 -3.06 -12.08
CA THR A 33 -7.03 -2.08 -12.64
C THR A 33 -8.44 -2.67 -12.76
N GLU A 34 -8.57 -3.89 -13.28
CA GLU A 34 -9.86 -4.58 -13.37
C GLU A 34 -10.49 -4.81 -11.99
N LEU A 35 -9.69 -5.17 -10.98
CA LEU A 35 -10.16 -5.38 -9.62
C LEU A 35 -10.64 -4.09 -8.96
N ARG A 36 -9.92 -2.98 -9.16
CA ARG A 36 -10.33 -1.65 -8.69
C ARG A 36 -11.67 -1.23 -9.30
N ASP A 37 -11.86 -1.49 -10.59
CA ASP A 37 -13.08 -1.07 -11.31
C ASP A 37 -14.35 -1.82 -10.85
N VAL A 38 -14.21 -2.94 -10.14
CA VAL A 38 -15.34 -3.71 -9.58
C VAL A 38 -15.45 -3.62 -8.06
N TRP A 39 -14.44 -3.08 -7.37
CA TRP A 39 -14.41 -2.96 -5.91
C TRP A 39 -13.94 -1.56 -5.52
N ASP A 40 -14.90 -0.65 -5.32
CA ASP A 40 -14.64 0.77 -5.01
C ASP A 40 -13.73 0.99 -3.78
N GLU A 41 -13.77 0.07 -2.83
CA GLU A 41 -13.00 0.12 -1.59
C GLU A 41 -11.63 -0.59 -1.71
N PHE A 42 -11.24 -0.99 -2.92
CA PHE A 42 -9.93 -1.54 -3.23
C PHE A 42 -9.00 -0.44 -3.73
N ASN A 43 -8.17 0.07 -2.82
CA ASN A 43 -7.20 1.11 -3.11
C ASN A 43 -5.84 0.51 -3.47
N ILE A 44 -5.17 1.10 -4.46
CA ILE A 44 -3.91 0.58 -5.00
C ILE A 44 -2.88 1.69 -4.99
N ARG A 45 -1.75 1.45 -4.32
CA ARG A 45 -0.58 2.34 -4.33
C ARG A 45 0.65 1.58 -4.75
N ILE A 46 1.31 2.05 -5.80
CA ILE A 46 2.48 1.38 -6.36
C ILE A 46 3.71 2.22 -6.08
N TYR A 47 4.79 1.64 -5.56
CA TYR A 47 6.05 2.32 -5.23
C TYR A 47 7.19 1.75 -6.06
N LEU A 48 7.75 2.59 -6.94
CA LEU A 48 8.88 2.27 -7.80
C LEU A 48 10.20 2.67 -7.12
N THR A 49 10.88 1.67 -6.57
CA THR A 49 12.06 1.86 -5.71
C THR A 49 13.40 1.90 -6.45
N SER A 50 13.42 1.71 -7.77
CA SER A 50 14.64 1.87 -8.58
C SER A 50 15.09 3.32 -8.63
N ARG A 51 16.40 3.53 -8.82
CA ARG A 51 16.99 4.84 -9.12
C ARG A 51 17.21 5.07 -10.61
N ASN A 52 17.16 3.99 -11.40
CA ASN A 52 17.20 4.04 -12.85
C ASN A 52 15.78 3.84 -13.34
N TYR A 53 15.21 4.92 -13.85
CA TYR A 53 13.87 4.96 -14.42
C TYR A 53 13.91 4.87 -15.96
N ASP A 54 15.11 4.71 -16.53
CA ASP A 54 15.33 4.43 -17.96
C ASP A 54 14.68 3.08 -18.30
N GLY A 55 13.69 3.09 -19.19
CA GLY A 55 12.93 1.89 -19.59
C GLY A 55 11.47 1.84 -19.10
N ILE A 56 11.03 2.85 -18.35
CA ILE A 56 9.63 3.00 -17.93
C ILE A 56 8.70 3.40 -19.11
N GLU A 57 9.27 3.69 -20.28
CA GLU A 57 8.54 4.08 -21.50
C GLU A 57 7.66 2.97 -22.10
N SER A 58 7.90 1.70 -21.80
CA SER A 58 7.23 0.58 -22.51
C SER A 58 5.87 0.15 -21.93
N GLY A 59 5.46 0.68 -20.77
CA GLY A 59 4.25 0.23 -20.04
C GLY A 59 3.20 1.32 -19.77
N GLY A 60 3.19 2.42 -20.53
CA GLY A 60 2.26 3.55 -20.31
C GLY A 60 2.67 4.53 -19.21
N LEU A 61 3.80 4.30 -18.56
CA LEU A 61 4.39 5.22 -17.59
C LEU A 61 5.26 6.26 -18.33
N GLN A 62 4.68 7.35 -18.81
CA GLN A 62 5.51 8.49 -19.25
C GLN A 62 6.00 9.23 -18.01
N LEU A 63 7.29 9.14 -17.73
CA LEU A 63 7.93 9.92 -16.66
C LEU A 63 7.97 11.39 -17.10
N LEU A 64 7.37 12.26 -16.28
CA LEU A 64 7.64 13.69 -16.35
C LEU A 64 9.09 13.91 -15.89
N ASP A 65 9.95 14.18 -16.86
CA ASP A 65 11.25 14.74 -16.62
C ASP A 65 11.07 16.15 -16.04
N ASN A 66 11.72 16.40 -14.91
CA ASN A 66 11.81 17.67 -14.17
C ASN A 66 10.77 17.96 -13.07
N ASN A 67 11.24 17.73 -11.83
CA ASN A 67 11.17 18.65 -10.68
C ASN A 67 9.99 18.73 -9.71
N GLU A 68 8.86 18.05 -9.85
CA GLU A 68 7.80 18.19 -8.82
C GLU A 68 7.12 16.85 -8.47
N ILE A 69 7.27 16.47 -7.18
CA ILE A 69 6.51 15.47 -6.41
C ILE A 69 6.23 14.15 -7.13
N GLY A 70 7.04 13.13 -6.80
CA GLY A 70 7.08 11.78 -7.40
C GLY A 70 5.81 10.94 -7.24
N LYS A 71 4.72 11.36 -7.88
CA LYS A 71 3.47 10.63 -8.10
C LYS A 71 3.08 10.75 -9.58
N ILE A 72 2.78 9.64 -10.21
CA ILE A 72 2.38 9.50 -11.62
C ILE A 72 1.07 8.70 -11.63
N SER A 73 0.17 9.03 -12.54
CA SER A 73 -1.04 8.23 -12.79
C SER A 73 -0.84 7.36 -14.02
N VAL A 74 -1.12 6.06 -13.91
CA VAL A 74 -0.98 5.08 -14.99
C VAL A 74 -2.28 4.30 -15.06
N ASP A 75 -3.06 4.48 -16.11
CA ASP A 75 -4.41 3.89 -16.24
C ASP A 75 -5.30 4.13 -14.98
N GLY A 76 -5.14 5.31 -14.38
CA GLY A 76 -5.83 5.72 -13.15
C GLY A 76 -5.28 5.12 -11.86
N LEU A 77 -4.17 4.36 -11.91
CA LEU A 77 -3.46 3.85 -10.74
C LEU A 77 -2.46 4.88 -10.22
N GLU A 78 -2.38 5.02 -8.89
CA GLU A 78 -1.43 5.91 -8.24
C GLU A 78 -0.06 5.23 -8.11
N VAL A 79 0.92 5.75 -8.85
CA VAL A 79 2.30 5.27 -8.87
C VAL A 79 3.22 6.31 -8.27
N TYR A 80 4.01 5.93 -7.28
CA TYR A 80 4.92 6.76 -6.53
C TYR A 80 6.37 6.40 -6.85
N LEU A 81 7.22 7.40 -7.02
CA LEU A 81 8.65 7.21 -7.21
C LEU A 81 9.35 7.20 -5.84
N GLY A 82 10.14 6.16 -5.58
CA GLY A 82 10.89 5.99 -4.34
C GLY A 82 10.30 4.93 -3.40
N ARG A 83 10.68 5.03 -2.12
CA ARG A 83 10.23 4.10 -1.06
C ARG A 83 8.93 4.60 -0.45
N ALA A 84 8.08 3.66 -0.04
CA ALA A 84 6.91 3.94 0.77
C ALA A 84 7.30 4.56 2.12
N ASP A 85 6.58 5.61 2.51
CA ASP A 85 6.63 6.17 3.86
C ASP A 85 5.59 5.44 4.72
N TRP A 86 6.02 4.35 5.35
CA TRP A 86 5.13 3.48 6.13
C TRP A 86 4.50 4.18 7.33
N SER A 87 5.26 5.05 8.00
CA SER A 87 4.72 5.85 9.10
C SER A 87 3.53 6.67 8.62
N ARG A 88 3.68 7.40 7.51
CA ARG A 88 2.60 8.21 6.95
C ARG A 88 1.43 7.37 6.46
N ILE A 89 1.70 6.26 5.78
CA ILE A 89 0.67 5.35 5.28
C ILE A 89 -0.19 4.81 6.42
N LEU A 90 0.44 4.36 7.51
CA LEU A 90 -0.27 3.84 8.67
C LEU A 90 -1.03 4.94 9.41
N ASP A 91 -0.49 6.17 9.49
CA ASP A 91 -1.24 7.32 10.03
C ASP A 91 -2.52 7.58 9.23
N GLU A 92 -2.44 7.59 7.89
CA GLU A 92 -3.61 7.76 7.00
C GLU A 92 -4.66 6.65 7.22
N MET A 93 -4.22 5.42 7.49
CA MET A 93 -5.12 4.30 7.78
C MET A 93 -5.79 4.41 9.13
N VAL A 94 -5.08 4.90 10.15
CA VAL A 94 -5.68 5.20 11.47
C VAL A 94 -6.73 6.29 11.30
N ASP A 95 -6.40 7.38 10.61
CA ASP A 95 -7.32 8.50 10.40
C ASP A 95 -8.59 8.06 9.67
N TYR A 96 -8.44 7.27 8.60
CA TYR A 96 -9.58 6.69 7.89
C TYR A 96 -10.41 5.77 8.80
N HIS A 97 -9.77 4.82 9.50
CA HIS A 97 -10.47 3.89 10.39
C HIS A 97 -11.28 4.62 11.45
N LEU A 98 -10.67 5.61 12.11
CA LEU A 98 -11.34 6.42 13.13
C LEU A 98 -12.44 7.30 12.53
N SER A 99 -12.34 7.73 11.28
CA SER A 99 -13.41 8.49 10.60
C SER A 99 -14.67 7.66 10.37
N ILE A 100 -14.53 6.34 10.18
CA ILE A 100 -15.64 5.43 9.88
C ILE A 100 -16.24 4.85 11.17
N PHE A 101 -15.40 4.34 12.07
CA PHE A 101 -15.84 3.57 13.23
C PHE A 101 -15.82 4.38 14.53
N GLY A 102 -15.16 5.54 14.54
CA GLY A 102 -14.88 6.26 15.77
C GLY A 102 -13.94 5.48 16.70
N VAL A 103 -14.01 5.78 18.00
CA VAL A 103 -13.33 4.98 19.03
C VAL A 103 -14.38 4.07 19.67
N SER A 104 -14.36 2.79 19.33
CA SER A 104 -15.23 1.79 19.96
C SER A 104 -14.72 1.44 21.36
N GLY A 105 -15.64 1.02 22.24
CA GLY A 105 -15.28 0.38 23.50
C GLY A 105 -14.91 -1.09 23.36
N ASP A 106 -15.16 -1.69 22.19
CA ASP A 106 -14.71 -3.05 21.85
C ASP A 106 -13.37 -2.98 21.11
N GLU A 107 -12.36 -3.67 21.64
CA GLU A 107 -11.01 -3.72 21.06
C GLU A 107 -10.99 -4.31 19.65
N LYS A 108 -11.95 -5.17 19.31
CA LYS A 108 -12.02 -5.81 17.97
C LYS A 108 -12.39 -4.83 16.87
N ASP A 109 -13.23 -3.85 17.18
CA ASP A 109 -13.68 -2.84 16.22
C ASP A 109 -12.60 -1.78 15.97
N ASN A 110 -11.59 -1.71 16.84
CA ASN A 110 -10.48 -0.79 16.74
C ASN A 110 -9.24 -1.43 16.06
N GLN A 111 -9.41 -2.51 15.29
CA GLN A 111 -8.28 -3.27 14.73
C GLN A 111 -8.13 -3.10 13.21
N ILE A 112 -6.88 -2.92 12.76
CA ILE A 112 -6.49 -2.94 11.34
C ILE A 112 -5.52 -4.11 11.13
N GLY A 113 -5.74 -4.92 10.09
CA GLY A 113 -4.82 -6.00 9.73
C GLY A 113 -3.79 -5.56 8.70
N VAL A 114 -2.56 -6.06 8.83
CA VAL A 114 -1.47 -5.77 7.90
C VAL A 114 -0.84 -7.09 7.47
N ILE A 115 -0.96 -7.45 6.20
CA ILE A 115 -0.51 -8.73 5.63
C ILE A 115 0.67 -8.50 4.68
N CYS A 116 1.89 -8.82 5.13
CA CYS A 116 3.13 -8.57 4.39
C CYS A 116 3.70 -9.81 3.72
N CYS A 117 3.76 -9.81 2.39
CA CYS A 117 4.47 -10.81 1.59
C CYS A 117 5.76 -10.23 0.97
N GLY A 118 6.86 -10.32 1.71
CA GLY A 118 8.12 -9.73 1.28
C GLY A 118 9.36 -10.30 1.94
N GLN A 119 10.51 -9.66 1.66
CA GLN A 119 11.76 -10.03 2.31
C GLN A 119 11.67 -9.81 3.82
N HIS A 120 12.31 -10.67 4.59
CA HIS A 120 12.27 -10.65 6.05
C HIS A 120 12.60 -9.28 6.65
N ASP A 121 13.66 -8.62 6.17
CA ASP A 121 14.06 -7.31 6.67
C ASP A 121 13.03 -6.23 6.38
N PHE A 122 12.31 -6.33 5.27
CA PHE A 122 11.22 -5.42 4.92
C PHE A 122 9.98 -5.67 5.79
N ALA A 123 9.60 -6.94 5.98
CA ALA A 123 8.50 -7.33 6.86
C ALA A 123 8.71 -6.82 8.29
N LYS A 124 9.94 -6.94 8.82
CA LYS A 124 10.30 -6.39 10.14
C LYS A 124 10.12 -4.89 10.26
N VAL A 125 10.46 -4.12 9.21
CA VAL A 125 10.27 -2.67 9.23
C VAL A 125 8.79 -2.34 9.36
N ILE A 126 7.94 -3.02 8.59
CA ILE A 126 6.49 -2.79 8.66
C ILE A 126 5.92 -3.23 10.01
N GLU A 127 6.35 -4.38 10.54
CA GLU A 127 5.95 -4.85 11.86
C GLU A 127 6.29 -3.83 12.95
N GLN A 128 7.50 -3.25 12.91
CA GLN A 128 7.92 -2.21 13.86
C GLN A 128 7.06 -0.94 13.74
N GLU A 129 6.76 -0.50 12.53
CA GLU A 129 5.88 0.65 12.29
C GLU A 129 4.46 0.37 12.80
N CYS A 130 3.92 -0.83 12.58
CA CYS A 130 2.63 -1.25 13.13
C CYS A 130 2.60 -1.16 14.66
N ILE A 131 3.65 -1.64 15.33
CA ILE A 131 3.77 -1.57 16.79
C ILE A 131 3.82 -0.11 17.26
N GLN A 132 4.60 0.74 16.59
CA GLN A 132 4.74 2.15 16.97
C GLN A 132 3.46 2.97 16.76
N LYS A 133 2.70 2.66 15.72
CA LYS A 133 1.45 3.36 15.37
C LYS A 133 0.22 2.83 16.10
N SER A 134 0.31 1.63 16.68
CA SER A 134 -0.76 1.06 17.48
C SER A 134 -1.00 1.89 18.74
N SER A 135 -2.27 2.08 19.07
CA SER A 135 -2.73 2.81 20.25
C SER A 135 -3.99 2.18 20.82
N PRO A 136 -4.44 2.58 22.03
CA PRO A 136 -5.72 2.11 22.57
C PRO A 136 -6.95 2.45 21.69
N LYS A 137 -6.81 3.41 20.77
CA LYS A 137 -7.90 3.84 19.87
C LYS A 137 -7.91 3.07 18.54
N CYS A 138 -6.76 2.57 18.11
CA CYS A 138 -6.60 1.86 16.85
C CYS A 138 -5.34 1.00 16.93
N ASN A 139 -5.48 -0.31 16.75
CA ASN A 139 -4.44 -1.31 16.94
C ASN A 139 -4.14 -2.03 15.61
N PHE A 140 -2.88 -2.05 15.21
CA PHE A 140 -2.44 -2.80 14.04
C PHE A 140 -2.07 -4.23 14.41
N ARG A 141 -2.58 -5.18 13.63
CA ARG A 141 -2.21 -6.59 13.72
C ARG A 141 -1.45 -7.02 12.48
N PHE A 142 -0.16 -7.27 12.67
CA PHE A 142 0.76 -7.66 11.60
C PHE A 142 0.78 -9.17 11.37
N TYR A 143 0.82 -9.57 10.10
CA TYR A 143 0.94 -10.93 9.62
C TYR A 143 2.01 -10.97 8.53
N GLY A 144 3.10 -11.69 8.77
CA GLY A 144 4.12 -11.97 7.75
C GLY A 144 3.78 -13.25 6.99
N GLU A 145 3.69 -13.18 5.67
CA GLU A 145 3.23 -14.28 4.81
C GLU A 145 4.24 -14.61 3.70
N THR A 146 4.14 -15.84 3.16
CA THR A 146 5.06 -16.37 2.13
C THR A 146 4.34 -17.03 0.94
N PHE A 147 3.24 -16.43 0.48
CA PHE A 147 2.40 -16.93 -0.62
C PHE A 147 3.18 -17.25 -1.91
#